data_AF-K1U4H1-F1
#
_entry.id   AF-K1U4H1-F1
#
_cell.length_a   1.000
_cell.length_b   1.000
_cell.length_c   1.000
_cell.angle_alpha   90.00
_cell.angle_beta   90.00
_cell.angle_gamma   90.00
#
_symmetry.space_group_name_H-M   'P 1'
#
loop_
_entity.id
_entity.type
_entity.pdbx_description
1 polymer ?
#
loop_
_entity_poly.entity_id
_entity_poly.type
_entity_poly.pdbx_seq_one_letter_code
_entity_poly.pdbx_strand_id
1 'polypeptide(L)'
;MDMVSEGFVGTLKKSLTEGKITMKTLDAACRRILEAKYKLGLFDDPYKYCDLSRPARDIFTREHRDAARRIAAESFVLLKNEPFEGQGKKSSRPVLPLEKQGTVAVIGPLGNTRSNMPGTWSVAARLDDYPSLYEGLKEMTAGRVNITYAKGSNLIGDVAYEERATLFGRSLSRDNRTDKELLDEALK
;
A
#
# COMPACT_ATOMS: atom_id res chain seq x y z
N MET A 1 23.15 -17.66 -5.21
CA MET A 1 22.82 -16.80 -4.07
C MET A 1 21.82 -17.56 -3.24
N ASP A 2 22.04 -17.59 -1.93
CA ASP A 2 21.19 -18.29 -0.97
C ASP A 2 20.70 -17.23 0.01
N MET A 3 19.38 -17.07 0.09
CA MET A 3 18.75 -16.04 0.90
C MET A 3 18.26 -16.69 2.20
N VAL A 4 18.71 -16.17 3.33
CA VAL A 4 18.35 -16.58 4.70
C VAL A 4 18.88 -17.95 5.15
N SER A 5 18.85 -19.00 4.31
CA SER A 5 19.01 -20.38 4.81
C SER A 5 20.42 -20.78 5.27
N GLU A 6 21.44 -20.03 4.85
CA GLU A 6 22.87 -20.34 5.06
C GLU A 6 23.32 -21.74 4.60
N GLY A 7 22.50 -22.45 3.82
CA GLY A 7 22.82 -23.78 3.31
C GLY A 7 24.07 -23.77 2.43
N PHE A 8 24.26 -22.74 1.61
CA PHE A 8 25.41 -22.67 0.72
C PHE A 8 26.73 -22.50 1.47
N VAL A 9 26.80 -21.55 2.41
CA VAL A 9 28.01 -21.31 3.20
C VAL A 9 28.30 -22.48 4.14
N GLY A 10 27.26 -23.10 4.70
CA GLY A 10 27.40 -24.21 5.65
C GLY A 10 27.79 -25.55 5.02
N THR A 11 27.42 -25.82 3.76
CA THR A 11 27.50 -27.18 3.21
C THR A 11 28.28 -27.35 1.90
N LEU A 12 28.49 -26.30 1.09
CA LEU A 12 29.04 -26.48 -0.25
C LEU A 12 30.47 -27.04 -0.28
N LYS A 13 31.31 -26.69 0.70
CA LYS A 13 32.67 -27.24 0.80
C LYS A 13 32.64 -28.76 0.99
N LYS A 14 31.80 -29.26 1.90
CA LYS A 14 31.62 -30.69 2.14
C LYS A 14 31.08 -31.38 0.89
N SER A 15 30.05 -30.81 0.27
CA SER A 15 29.45 -31.35 -0.96
C SER A 15 30.44 -31.42 -2.12
N LEU A 16 31.38 -30.47 -2.21
CA LEU A 16 32.44 -30.49 -3.21
C LEU A 16 33.46 -31.61 -2.93
N THR A 17 33.93 -31.74 -1.69
CA THR A 17 34.86 -32.81 -1.27
C THR A 17 34.25 -34.20 -1.50
N GLU A 18 32.95 -34.35 -1.26
CA GLU A 18 32.21 -35.60 -1.46
C GLU A 18 31.79 -35.84 -2.93
N GLY A 19 32.14 -34.95 -3.86
CA GLY A 19 31.80 -35.08 -5.29
C GLY A 19 30.31 -34.88 -5.62
N LYS A 20 29.49 -34.39 -4.69
CA LYS A 20 28.06 -34.08 -4.89
C LYS A 20 27.85 -32.86 -5.79
N ILE A 21 28.85 -31.99 -5.87
CA ILE A 21 28.93 -30.86 -6.81
C ILE A 21 30.32 -30.82 -7.45
N THR A 22 30.47 -30.05 -8.53
CA THR A 22 31.77 -29.83 -9.18
C THR A 22 32.25 -28.40 -8.99
N MET A 23 33.58 -28.19 -9.10
CA MET A 23 34.15 -26.83 -9.15
C MET A 23 33.57 -26.02 -10.30
N LYS A 24 33.34 -26.62 -11.48
CA LYS A 24 32.72 -25.94 -12.62
C LYS A 24 31.35 -25.37 -12.28
N THR A 25 30.54 -26.10 -11.50
CA THR A 25 29.23 -25.63 -11.01
C THR A 25 29.40 -24.44 -10.05
N LEU A 26 30.33 -24.55 -9.10
CA LEU A 26 30.63 -23.47 -8.15
C LEU A 26 31.13 -22.21 -8.85
N ASP A 27 32.07 -22.35 -9.79
CA ASP A 27 32.64 -21.24 -10.56
C ASP A 27 31.58 -20.56 -11.42
N ALA A 28 30.70 -21.33 -12.06
CA ALA A 28 29.60 -20.76 -12.84
C ALA A 28 28.62 -19.98 -11.95
N ALA A 29 28.30 -20.47 -10.75
CA ALA A 29 27.44 -19.78 -9.80
C ALA A 29 28.11 -18.49 -9.27
N CYS A 30 29.38 -18.55 -8.91
CA CYS A 30 30.17 -17.41 -8.45
C CYS A 30 30.27 -16.35 -9.55
N ARG A 31 30.66 -16.76 -10.76
CA ARG A 31 30.80 -15.87 -11.92
C ARG A 31 29.52 -15.07 -12.20
N ARG A 32 28.33 -15.67 -12.13
CA ARG A 32 27.06 -14.95 -12.33
C ARG A 32 26.85 -13.82 -11.31
N ILE A 33 27.25 -14.01 -10.05
CA ILE A 33 27.16 -12.96 -9.03
C ILE A 33 28.18 -11.84 -9.30
N LEU A 34 29.39 -12.20 -9.70
CA LEU A 34 30.42 -11.23 -10.07
C LEU A 34 30.03 -10.44 -11.33
N GLU A 35 29.50 -11.10 -12.36
CA GLU A 35 28.98 -10.46 -13.56
C GLU A 35 27.83 -9.49 -13.25
N ALA A 36 26.92 -9.85 -12.33
CA ALA A 36 25.86 -8.95 -11.90
C ALA A 36 26.41 -7.69 -11.21
N LYS A 37 27.37 -7.84 -10.30
CA LYS A 37 28.06 -6.72 -9.64
C LYS A 37 28.80 -5.84 -10.66
N TYR A 38 29.46 -6.46 -11.64
CA TYR A 38 30.16 -5.77 -12.71
C TYR A 38 29.21 -4.98 -13.60
N LYS A 39 28.11 -5.58 -14.05
CA LYS A 39 27.07 -4.90 -14.84
C LYS A 39 26.41 -3.73 -14.10
N LEU A 40 26.30 -3.83 -12.77
CA LEU A 40 25.84 -2.71 -11.93
C LEU A 40 26.90 -1.61 -11.76
N GLY A 41 28.15 -1.85 -12.14
CA GLY A 41 29.28 -0.92 -12.00
C GLY A 41 29.88 -0.88 -10.60
N LEU A 42 29.62 -1.89 -9.76
CA LEU A 42 30.09 -1.91 -8.37
C LEU A 42 31.58 -2.26 -8.22
N PHE A 43 32.23 -2.74 -9.29
CA PHE A 43 33.69 -2.87 -9.33
C PHE A 43 34.38 -1.57 -9.73
N ASP A 44 33.72 -0.72 -10.53
CA ASP A 44 34.24 0.59 -10.91
C ASP A 44 34.05 1.60 -9.76
N ASP A 45 32.86 1.60 -9.14
CA ASP A 45 32.53 2.40 -7.98
C ASP A 45 31.65 1.60 -6.99
N PRO A 46 32.23 1.07 -5.90
CA PRO A 46 31.47 0.37 -4.87
C PRO A 46 30.41 1.23 -4.17
N TYR A 47 30.56 2.56 -4.22
CA TYR A 47 29.68 3.53 -3.55
C TYR A 47 28.69 4.20 -4.50
N LYS A 48 28.56 3.69 -5.73
CA LYS A 48 27.71 4.25 -6.80
C LYS A 48 26.29 4.63 -6.38
N TYR A 49 25.72 3.94 -5.40
CA TYR A 49 24.36 4.16 -4.91
C TYR A 49 24.30 4.78 -3.49
N CYS A 50 25.43 5.28 -2.96
CA CYS A 50 25.60 5.74 -1.57
C CYS A 50 25.84 7.26 -1.44
N ASP A 51 25.31 8.07 -2.36
CA ASP A 51 25.35 9.53 -2.27
C ASP A 51 24.33 10.03 -1.24
N LEU A 52 24.84 10.61 -0.15
CA LEU A 52 24.05 11.10 0.99
C LEU A 52 23.15 12.29 0.67
N SER A 53 23.39 13.01 -0.44
CA SER A 53 22.56 14.15 -0.86
C SER A 53 21.30 13.72 -1.61
N ARG A 54 21.32 12.54 -2.23
CA ARG A 54 20.22 12.05 -3.09
C ARG A 54 18.90 11.82 -2.37
N PRO A 55 18.84 11.29 -1.13
CA PRO A 55 17.56 11.05 -0.46
C PRO A 55 16.67 12.29 -0.40
N ALA A 56 17.22 13.44 0.02
CA ALA A 56 16.47 14.69 0.13
C ALA A 56 16.01 15.24 -1.24
N ARG A 57 16.76 14.93 -2.31
CA ARG A 57 16.47 15.39 -3.68
C ARG A 57 15.50 14.46 -4.42
N ASP A 58 15.62 13.15 -4.26
CA ASP A 58 15.03 12.15 -5.16
C ASP A 58 13.83 11.40 -4.54
N ILE A 59 13.75 11.28 -3.20
CA ILE A 59 12.76 10.43 -2.54
C ILE A 59 11.50 11.22 -2.20
N PHE A 60 10.34 10.68 -2.62
CA PHE A 60 9.01 11.21 -2.29
C PHE A 60 8.76 12.67 -2.73
N THR A 61 9.39 13.08 -3.83
CA THR A 61 9.19 14.41 -4.43
C THR A 61 7.75 14.63 -4.88
N ARG A 62 7.39 15.90 -5.10
CA ARG A 62 6.06 16.25 -5.59
C ARG A 62 5.79 15.63 -6.96
N GLU A 63 6.78 15.66 -7.85
CA GLU A 63 6.69 15.13 -9.21
C GLU A 63 6.39 13.62 -9.20
N HIS A 64 7.08 12.86 -8.34
CA HIS A 64 6.81 11.44 -8.17
C HIS A 64 5.41 11.18 -7.59
N ARG A 65 4.96 11.99 -6.62
CA ARG A 65 3.63 11.89 -6.02
C ARG A 65 2.50 12.24 -7.00
N ASP A 66 2.70 13.26 -7.82
CA ASP A 66 1.73 13.67 -8.85
C ASP A 66 1.63 12.59 -9.95
N ALA A 67 2.76 11.99 -10.34
CA ALA A 67 2.77 10.84 -11.23
C ALA A 67 2.02 9.63 -10.62
N ALA A 68 2.29 9.30 -9.36
CA ALA A 68 1.62 8.23 -8.64
C ALA A 68 0.10 8.48 -8.53
N ARG A 69 -0.31 9.71 -8.24
CA ARG A 69 -1.73 10.11 -8.18
C ARG A 69 -2.45 9.89 -9.51
N ARG A 70 -1.81 10.27 -10.63
CA ARG A 70 -2.37 10.06 -11.97
C ARG A 70 -2.52 8.57 -12.28
N ILE A 71 -1.46 7.79 -12.07
CA ILE A 71 -1.46 6.34 -12.34
C ILE A 71 -2.49 5.62 -11.45
N ALA A 72 -2.63 6.04 -10.20
CA ALA A 72 -3.66 5.50 -9.30
C ALA A 72 -5.08 5.73 -9.86
N ALA A 73 -5.38 6.94 -10.36
CA ALA A 73 -6.66 7.23 -10.98
C ALA A 73 -6.91 6.40 -12.26
N GLU A 74 -5.87 6.15 -13.06
CA GLU A 74 -5.92 5.30 -14.26
C GLU A 74 -6.11 3.80 -13.91
N SER A 75 -5.73 3.38 -12.70
CA SER A 75 -5.82 1.98 -12.26
C SER A 75 -7.22 1.54 -11.80
N PHE A 76 -8.13 2.49 -11.52
CA PHE A 76 -9.46 2.16 -11.03
C PHE A 76 -10.34 1.57 -12.12
N VAL A 77 -11.03 0.47 -11.81
CA VAL A 77 -11.99 -0.18 -12.71
C VAL A 77 -13.41 0.13 -12.24
N LEU A 78 -14.20 0.79 -13.07
CA LEU A 78 -15.61 1.10 -12.78
C LEU A 78 -16.48 -0.14 -13.01
N LEU A 79 -16.81 -0.86 -11.94
CA LEU A 79 -17.58 -2.12 -12.01
C LEU A 79 -19.08 -1.90 -12.29
N LYS A 80 -19.67 -0.83 -11.73
CA LYS A 80 -21.10 -0.51 -11.87
C LYS A 80 -21.33 1.00 -11.68
N ASN A 81 -22.22 1.59 -12.48
CA ASN A 81 -22.63 3.00 -12.34
C ASN A 81 -24.03 3.23 -12.92
N GLU A 82 -25.07 2.82 -12.20
CA GLU A 82 -26.48 3.00 -12.59
C GLU A 82 -27.06 4.29 -11.98
N PRO A 83 -28.17 4.81 -12.53
CA PRO A 83 -28.94 5.85 -11.85
C PRO A 83 -29.50 5.37 -10.50
N PHE A 84 -29.57 6.28 -9.53
CA PHE A 84 -30.15 5.99 -8.23
C PHE A 84 -31.69 5.96 -8.29
N GLU A 85 -32.29 4.87 -7.79
CA GLU A 85 -33.72 4.75 -7.51
C GLU A 85 -33.90 4.27 -6.07
N GLY A 86 -34.52 5.09 -5.21
CA GLY A 86 -34.70 4.75 -3.81
C GLY A 86 -35.22 5.92 -2.98
N GLN A 87 -35.83 5.64 -1.82
CA GLN A 87 -36.36 6.66 -0.89
C GLN A 87 -37.31 7.68 -1.56
N GLY A 88 -38.12 7.23 -2.54
CA GLY A 88 -39.02 8.12 -3.30
C GLY A 88 -38.33 9.07 -4.28
N LYS A 89 -37.01 8.94 -4.48
CA LYS A 89 -36.22 9.73 -5.44
C LYS A 89 -35.79 8.86 -6.61
N LYS A 90 -35.85 9.42 -7.82
CA LYS A 90 -35.39 8.80 -9.06
C LYS A 90 -34.48 9.77 -9.81
N SER A 91 -33.24 9.37 -10.04
CA SER A 91 -32.28 10.10 -10.87
C SER A 91 -32.33 9.57 -12.31
N SER A 92 -32.21 10.47 -13.29
CA SER A 92 -31.99 10.09 -14.70
C SER A 92 -30.50 9.94 -15.04
N ARG A 93 -29.60 10.44 -14.18
CA ARG A 93 -28.14 10.35 -14.35
C ARG A 93 -27.52 9.25 -13.47
N PRO A 94 -26.43 8.62 -13.92
CA PRO A 94 -25.62 7.74 -13.08
C PRO A 94 -25.15 8.43 -11.79
N VAL A 95 -24.87 7.64 -10.75
CA VAL A 95 -24.37 8.16 -9.47
C VAL A 95 -23.04 8.89 -9.64
N LEU A 96 -22.09 8.32 -10.37
CA LEU A 96 -20.77 8.92 -10.60
C LEU A 96 -20.67 9.63 -11.96
N PRO A 97 -19.96 10.77 -12.03
CA PRO A 97 -19.27 11.46 -10.93
C PRO A 97 -20.24 12.24 -10.02
N LEU A 98 -19.90 12.32 -8.72
CA LEU A 98 -20.65 13.09 -7.75
C LEU A 98 -20.53 14.60 -8.03
N GLU A 99 -21.61 15.32 -7.76
CA GLU A 99 -21.56 16.78 -7.73
C GLU A 99 -20.75 17.26 -6.52
N LYS A 100 -19.96 18.33 -6.71
CA LYS A 100 -19.10 18.89 -5.65
C LYS A 100 -19.87 19.88 -4.80
N GLN A 101 -20.99 19.45 -4.23
CA GLN A 101 -21.86 20.26 -3.39
C GLN A 101 -22.55 19.43 -2.29
N GLY A 102 -23.14 20.11 -1.32
CA GLY A 102 -23.92 19.48 -0.25
C GLY A 102 -23.06 18.78 0.79
N THR A 103 -23.61 17.71 1.36
CA THR A 103 -22.92 16.87 2.35
C THR A 103 -22.64 15.49 1.75
N VAL A 104 -21.40 15.02 1.87
CA VAL A 104 -20.97 13.68 1.44
C VAL A 104 -20.46 12.92 2.66
N ALA A 105 -21.13 11.82 2.99
CA ALA A 105 -20.73 10.92 4.06
C ALA A 105 -19.71 9.88 3.55
N VAL A 106 -18.58 9.76 4.25
CA VAL A 106 -17.59 8.70 4.07
C VAL A 106 -17.80 7.68 5.18
N ILE A 107 -18.28 6.48 4.85
CA ILE A 107 -18.62 5.45 5.84
C ILE A 107 -17.82 4.19 5.55
N GLY A 108 -17.22 3.61 6.60
CA GLY A 108 -16.58 2.30 6.55
C GLY A 108 -15.17 2.29 7.16
N PRO A 109 -14.66 1.10 7.54
CA PRO A 109 -13.37 0.95 8.24
C PRO A 109 -12.16 1.40 7.41
N LEU A 110 -12.29 1.44 6.07
CA LEU A 110 -11.25 1.97 5.16
C LEU A 110 -11.40 3.47 4.86
N GLY A 111 -12.46 4.12 5.35
CA GLY A 111 -12.77 5.52 5.02
C GLY A 111 -11.80 6.52 5.63
N ASN A 112 -11.20 6.21 6.79
CA ASN A 112 -10.26 7.10 7.47
C ASN A 112 -9.04 6.37 8.05
N THR A 113 -8.27 5.72 7.19
CA THR A 113 -7.01 5.06 7.55
C THR A 113 -5.89 5.49 6.61
N ARG A 114 -4.78 5.99 7.14
CA ARG A 114 -3.60 6.38 6.34
C ARG A 114 -2.75 5.18 5.95
N SER A 115 -2.43 4.35 6.93
CA SER A 115 -1.50 3.22 6.84
C SER A 115 -1.95 2.09 5.89
N ASN A 116 -3.24 2.04 5.56
CA ASN A 116 -3.79 1.07 4.62
C ASN A 116 -3.88 1.58 3.17
N MET A 117 -3.71 2.89 2.91
CA MET A 117 -3.76 3.45 1.56
C MET A 117 -2.68 2.90 0.61
N PRO A 118 -1.41 2.68 1.02
CA PRO A 118 -0.37 2.18 0.12
C PRO A 118 -0.50 0.71 -0.28
N GLY A 119 -1.42 -0.04 0.33
CA GLY A 119 -1.53 -1.48 0.12
C GLY A 119 -0.33 -2.29 0.64
N THR A 120 -0.41 -3.61 0.50
CA THR A 120 0.66 -4.54 0.91
C THR A 120 1.96 -4.30 0.12
N TRP A 121 3.06 -4.93 0.55
CA TRP A 121 4.40 -4.79 -0.06
C TRP A 121 4.99 -3.36 -0.08
N SER A 122 4.41 -2.45 0.70
CA SER A 122 4.94 -1.09 0.91
C SER A 122 5.87 -1.02 2.12
N VAL A 123 6.97 -1.79 2.11
CA VAL A 123 7.89 -1.96 3.26
C VAL A 123 8.80 -0.76 3.53
N ALA A 124 9.01 0.11 2.54
CA ALA A 124 9.80 1.34 2.67
C ALA A 124 8.92 2.61 2.78
N ALA A 125 7.59 2.44 2.80
CA ALA A 125 6.66 3.56 2.85
C ALA A 125 6.57 4.15 4.26
N ARG A 126 6.48 5.48 4.33
CA ARG A 126 6.12 6.21 5.56
C ARG A 126 4.60 6.20 5.70
N LEU A 127 4.06 5.22 6.41
CA LEU A 127 2.64 4.88 6.41
C LEU A 127 1.70 6.03 6.83
N ASP A 128 2.20 7.01 7.58
CA ASP A 128 1.41 8.18 8.04
C ASP A 128 1.43 9.38 7.06
N ASP A 129 2.24 9.33 6.00
CA ASP A 129 2.34 10.41 5.01
C ASP A 129 1.16 10.44 4.03
N TYR A 130 0.45 9.32 3.91
CA TYR A 130 -0.62 9.16 2.94
C TYR A 130 -1.91 9.68 3.54
N PRO A 131 -2.58 10.68 2.92
CA PRO A 131 -3.88 11.11 3.40
C PRO A 131 -4.87 9.94 3.28
N SER A 132 -5.74 9.77 4.27
CA SER A 132 -6.86 8.86 4.18
C SER A 132 -7.86 9.33 3.10
N LEU A 133 -8.81 8.47 2.72
CA LEU A 133 -9.89 8.87 1.79
C LEU A 133 -10.65 10.09 2.32
N TYR A 134 -11.02 10.07 3.61
CA TYR A 134 -11.68 11.18 4.28
C TYR A 134 -10.86 12.48 4.21
N GLU A 135 -9.56 12.42 4.53
CA GLU A 135 -8.68 13.59 4.51
C GLU A 135 -8.50 14.14 3.10
N GLY A 136 -8.26 13.27 2.10
CA GLY A 136 -8.11 13.67 0.71
C GLY A 136 -9.38 14.30 0.13
N LEU A 137 -10.55 13.73 0.42
CA LEU A 137 -11.83 14.33 0.00
C LEU A 137 -12.08 15.68 0.67
N LYS A 138 -11.79 15.79 1.97
CA LYS A 138 -11.95 17.03 2.73
C LYS A 138 -11.04 18.14 2.19
N GLU A 139 -9.79 17.83 1.88
CA GLU A 139 -8.84 18.78 1.28
C GLU A 139 -9.33 19.23 -0.11
N MET A 140 -9.70 18.28 -0.97
CA MET A 140 -10.11 18.58 -2.36
C MET A 140 -11.41 19.38 -2.48
N THR A 141 -12.26 19.34 -1.45
CA THR A 141 -13.60 19.94 -1.47
C THR A 141 -13.82 21.02 -0.41
N ALA A 142 -12.75 21.43 0.27
CA ALA A 142 -12.79 22.47 1.30
C ALA A 142 -13.57 23.71 0.83
N GLY A 143 -14.50 24.18 1.67
CA GLY A 143 -15.37 25.33 1.40
C GLY A 143 -16.52 25.09 0.41
N ARG A 144 -16.68 23.87 -0.13
CA ARG A 144 -17.74 23.54 -1.11
C ARG A 144 -18.62 22.37 -0.70
N VAL A 145 -18.02 21.34 -0.10
CA VAL A 145 -18.73 20.14 0.34
C VAL A 145 -18.45 19.91 1.83
N ASN A 146 -19.48 19.59 2.59
CA ASN A 146 -19.32 19.11 3.95
C ASN A 146 -19.00 17.60 3.91
N ILE A 147 -17.77 17.22 4.23
CA ILE A 147 -17.37 15.82 4.32
C ILE A 147 -17.52 15.35 5.77
N THR A 148 -18.42 14.38 5.99
CA THR A 148 -18.58 13.70 7.27
C THR A 148 -17.93 12.30 7.21
N TYR A 149 -17.57 11.77 8.37
CA TYR A 149 -17.03 10.41 8.48
C TYR A 149 -17.66 9.68 9.66
N ALA A 150 -17.99 8.40 9.45
CA ALA A 150 -18.32 7.46 10.50
C ALA A 150 -17.65 6.12 10.18
N LYS A 151 -17.19 5.40 11.22
CA LYS A 151 -16.54 4.10 11.01
C LYS A 151 -17.50 3.07 10.43
N GLY A 152 -18.75 3.06 10.90
CA GLY A 152 -19.83 2.18 10.44
C GLY A 152 -19.68 0.72 10.89
N SER A 153 -18.51 0.11 10.72
CA SER A 153 -18.21 -1.22 11.21
C SER A 153 -16.72 -1.38 11.53
N ASN A 154 -16.38 -2.42 12.28
CA ASN A 154 -15.03 -2.96 12.29
C ASN A 154 -14.70 -3.67 10.96
N LEU A 155 -13.45 -4.10 10.77
CA LEU A 155 -13.06 -4.81 9.54
C LEU A 155 -13.80 -6.14 9.40
N ILE A 156 -13.89 -6.88 10.51
CA ILE A 156 -14.53 -8.19 10.58
C ILE A 156 -14.98 -8.46 12.03
N GLY A 157 -15.95 -9.37 12.21
CA GLY A 157 -16.44 -9.72 13.55
C GLY A 157 -15.36 -10.34 14.44
N ASP A 158 -14.50 -11.20 13.88
CA ASP A 158 -13.42 -11.89 14.60
C ASP A 158 -12.28 -10.93 14.96
N VAL A 159 -12.10 -10.70 16.26
CA VAL A 159 -11.09 -9.79 16.81
C VAL A 159 -9.67 -10.23 16.48
N ALA A 160 -9.38 -11.52 16.65
CA ALA A 160 -8.04 -12.08 16.45
C ALA A 160 -7.69 -12.10 14.95
N TYR A 161 -8.69 -12.25 14.09
CA TYR A 161 -8.50 -12.10 12.66
C TYR A 161 -8.21 -10.64 12.31
N GLU A 162 -8.98 -9.67 12.79
CA GLU A 162 -8.73 -8.24 12.51
C GLU A 162 -7.33 -7.80 12.93
N GLU A 163 -6.86 -8.21 14.11
CA GLU A 163 -5.52 -7.91 14.60
C GLU A 163 -4.42 -8.41 13.65
N ARG A 164 -4.65 -9.56 13.01
CA ARG A 164 -3.70 -10.21 12.09
C ARG A 164 -3.96 -9.93 10.61
N ALA A 165 -5.10 -9.35 10.27
CA ALA A 165 -5.52 -9.10 8.89
C ALA A 165 -4.62 -8.08 8.19
N THR A 166 -3.94 -7.25 8.98
CA THR A 166 -3.07 -6.19 8.49
C THR A 166 -1.62 -6.52 8.81
N LEU A 167 -0.74 -6.45 7.81
CA LEU A 167 0.68 -6.76 7.97
C LEU A 167 1.43 -5.53 8.48
N PHE A 168 2.50 -5.75 9.25
CA PHE A 168 3.44 -4.71 9.70
C PHE A 168 2.81 -3.58 10.54
N GLY A 169 1.88 -3.92 11.45
CA GLY A 169 1.35 -2.97 12.44
C GLY A 169 0.28 -2.00 11.91
N ARG A 170 -0.35 -2.31 10.76
CA ARG A 170 -1.32 -1.44 10.07
C ARG A 170 -2.74 -1.52 10.63
N SER A 171 -2.93 -1.12 11.88
CA SER A 171 -4.23 -1.17 12.52
C SER A 171 -5.32 -0.35 11.80
N LEU A 172 -6.56 -0.87 11.81
CA LEU A 172 -7.79 -0.15 11.46
C LEU A 172 -8.53 0.36 12.71
N SER A 173 -7.83 0.39 13.85
CA SER A 173 -8.29 0.92 15.14
C SER A 173 -9.65 0.37 15.54
N ARG A 174 -9.74 -0.93 15.83
CA ARG A 174 -10.99 -1.60 16.22
C ARG A 174 -11.75 -0.77 17.27
N ASP A 175 -13.03 -0.58 17.01
CA ASP A 175 -13.94 0.13 17.90
C ASP A 175 -14.65 -0.90 18.79
N ASN A 176 -14.71 -0.62 20.10
CA ASN A 176 -15.28 -1.52 21.09
C ASN A 176 -16.78 -1.28 21.33
N ARG A 177 -17.38 -0.29 20.66
CA ARG A 177 -18.83 -0.10 20.63
C ARG A 177 -19.51 -1.24 19.88
N THR A 178 -20.80 -1.42 20.14
CA THR A 178 -21.64 -2.42 19.46
C THR A 178 -21.87 -2.06 17.99
N ASP A 179 -22.14 -3.07 17.15
CA ASP A 179 -22.49 -2.85 15.74
C ASP A 179 -23.69 -1.91 15.57
N LYS A 180 -24.64 -1.95 16.52
CA LYS A 180 -25.79 -1.03 16.53
C LYS A 180 -25.36 0.41 16.77
N GLU A 181 -24.46 0.67 17.72
CA GLU A 181 -23.97 2.02 17.98
C GLU A 181 -23.18 2.59 16.80
N LEU A 182 -22.37 1.76 16.14
CA LEU A 182 -21.62 2.16 14.94
C LEU A 182 -22.55 2.44 13.75
N LEU A 183 -23.60 1.64 13.58
CA LEU A 183 -24.63 1.85 12.57
C LEU A 183 -25.43 3.13 12.84
N ASP A 184 -25.88 3.33 14.09
CA ASP A 184 -26.66 4.49 14.49
C ASP A 184 -25.85 5.80 14.36
N GLU A 185 -24.52 5.77 14.51
CA GLU A 185 -23.63 6.89 14.19
C GLU A 185 -23.57 7.15 12.67
N ALA A 186 -23.41 6.10 11.86
CA ALA A 186 -23.26 6.21 10.42
C ALA A 186 -24.53 6.67 9.69
N LEU A 187 -25.71 6.52 10.30
CA LEU A 187 -27.00 6.92 9.74
C LEU A 187 -27.45 8.35 10.11
N LYS A 188 -26.67 9.06 10.93
CA LYS A 188 -26.93 10.47 11.29
C LYS A 188 -26.40 11.43 10.23
#